data_AF-A0A1C5MNS2-F1
#
_entry.id   AF-A0A1C5MNS2-F1
#
_cell.length_a   1.000
_cell.length_b   1.000
_cell.length_c   1.000
_cell.angle_alpha   90.00
_cell.angle_beta   90.00
_cell.angle_gamma   90.00
#
_symmetry.space_group_name_H-M   'P 1'
#
loop_
_entity.id
_entity.type
_entity.pdbx_description
1 polymer ?
#
loop_
_entity_poly.entity_id
_entity_poly.type
_entity_poly.pdbx_seq_one_letter_code
_entity_poly.pdbx_strand_id
1 'polypeptide(L)' 'MFNENSVIVKTWVQLVRNGTYPKESVPNISNLQEVVYKILEMEEN' A
#
# COMPACT_ATOMS: atom_id res chain seq x y z
N MET A 1 -11.02 9.52 -3.38
CA MET A 1 -9.71 9.41 -2.69
C MET A 1 -9.66 8.05 -2.02
N PHE A 2 -8.57 7.30 -2.15
CA PHE A 2 -8.42 5.96 -1.57
C PHE A 2 -8.25 6.03 -0.04
N ASN A 3 -8.52 4.93 0.63
CA ASN A 3 -8.35 4.75 2.08
C ASN A 3 -8.07 3.28 2.41
N GLU A 4 -7.79 2.96 3.68
CA GLU A 4 -7.51 1.59 4.17
C GLU A 4 -8.61 0.56 3.86
N ASN A 5 -9.84 1.01 3.62
CA ASN A 5 -10.97 0.15 3.26
C ASN A 5 -11.07 -0.14 1.75
N SER A 6 -10.31 0.58 0.92
CA SER A 6 -10.31 0.40 -0.53
C SER A 6 -9.70 -0.96 -0.92
N VAL A 7 -10.39 -1.70 -1.79
CA VAL A 7 -9.92 -3.00 -2.27
C VAL A 7 -8.52 -2.88 -2.88
N ILE A 8 -8.28 -1.85 -3.70
CA ILE A 8 -6.98 -1.63 -4.33
C ILE A 8 -5.85 -1.38 -3.31
N VAL A 9 -6.14 -0.68 -2.21
CA VAL A 9 -5.16 -0.46 -1.12
C VAL A 9 -4.83 -1.79 -0.45
N LYS A 10 -5.85 -2.58 -0.08
CA LYS A 10 -5.68 -3.89 0.54
C LYS A 10 -4.89 -4.85 -0.35
N THR A 11 -5.19 -4.87 -1.65
CA THR A 11 -4.47 -5.70 -2.62
C THR A 11 -2.99 -5.31 -2.68
N TRP A 12 -2.67 -4.01 -2.80
CA TRP A 12 -1.28 -3.57 -2.85
C TRP A 12 -0.51 -3.85 -1.56
N VAL A 13 -1.13 -3.59 -0.40
CA VAL A 13 -0.55 -3.95 0.90
C VAL A 13 -0.22 -5.44 0.94
N GLN A 14 -1.14 -6.31 0.52
CA GLN A 14 -0.91 -7.75 0.52
C GLN A 14 0.21 -8.17 -0.44
N LEU A 15 0.26 -7.59 -1.64
CA LEU A 15 1.30 -7.87 -2.63
C LEU A 15 2.70 -7.49 -2.12
N VAL A 16 2.81 -6.36 -1.42
CA VAL A 16 4.06 -5.91 -0.80
C VAL A 16 4.45 -6.82 0.37
N ARG A 17 3.50 -7.13 1.26
CA ARG A 17 3.73 -8.06 2.38
C ARG A 17 4.19 -9.45 1.93
N ASN A 18 3.62 -9.95 0.84
CA ASN A 18 3.99 -11.25 0.26
C ASN A 18 5.36 -11.22 -0.45
N GLY A 19 6.03 -10.06 -0.52
CA GLY A 19 7.27 -9.88 -1.28
C GLY A 19 7.09 -10.02 -2.79
N THR A 20 5.85 -10.04 -3.29
CA THR A 20 5.55 -10.14 -4.73
C THR A 20 6.03 -8.89 -5.46
N TYR A 21 5.89 -7.74 -4.83
CA TYR A 21 6.43 -6.48 -5.33
C TYR A 21 7.15 -5.72 -4.20
N PRO A 22 8.26 -5.03 -4.48
CA PRO A 22 8.84 -4.09 -3.54
C PRO A 22 7.88 -2.90 -3.34
N LYS A 23 7.89 -2.25 -2.17
CA LYS A 23 6.96 -1.16 -1.85
C LYS A 23 7.03 -0.02 -2.88
N GLU A 24 8.20 0.22 -3.46
CA GLU A 24 8.46 1.22 -4.50
C GLU A 24 7.69 0.97 -5.80
N SER A 25 7.16 -0.25 -6.00
CA SER A 25 6.31 -0.58 -7.15
C SER A 25 4.87 -0.12 -7.01
N VAL A 26 4.45 0.35 -5.82
CA VAL A 26 3.09 0.86 -5.63
C VAL A 26 2.89 2.09 -6.51
N PRO A 27 1.88 2.13 -7.41
CA PRO A 27 1.69 3.23 -8.34
C PRO A 27 1.42 4.56 -7.64
N ASN A 28 2.12 5.60 -8.09
CA ASN A 28 1.87 6.97 -7.67
C ASN A 28 0.63 7.55 -8.41
N ILE A 29 -0.55 7.08 -8.01
CA ILE A 29 -1.84 7.56 -8.54
C ILE A 29 -2.70 8.13 -7.42
N SER A 30 -3.11 9.40 -7.56
CA SER A 30 -3.85 10.12 -6.52
C SER A 30 -3.15 9.98 -5.16
N ASN A 31 -3.79 9.35 -4.16
CA ASN A 31 -3.22 9.10 -2.84
C ASN A 31 -2.96 7.61 -2.55
N LEU A 32 -2.92 6.73 -3.56
CA LEU A 32 -2.75 5.30 -3.36
C LEU A 32 -1.42 4.96 -2.66
N GLN A 33 -0.31 5.46 -3.22
CA GLN A 33 1.04 5.18 -2.72
C GLN A 33 1.21 5.64 -1.28
N GLU A 34 0.78 6.86 -0.97
CA GLU A 34 0.82 7.43 0.38
C GLU A 34 0.07 6.57 1.40
N VAL A 35 -1.16 6.14 1.08
CA VAL A 35 -1.97 5.33 2.00
C VAL A 35 -1.36 3.94 2.20
N VAL A 36 -0.88 3.29 1.13
CA VAL A 36 -0.22 1.99 1.24
C VAL A 36 1.05 2.10 2.08
N TYR A 37 1.87 3.12 1.89
CA TYR A 37 3.10 3.33 2.64
C TYR A 37 2.81 3.55 4.12
N LYS A 38 1.84 4.42 4.43
CA LYS A 38 1.41 4.67 5.81
C LYS A 38 0.99 3.39 6.53
N ILE A 39 0.25 2.50 5.87
CA ILE A 39 -0.18 1.22 6.46
C ILE A 39 1.02 0.31 6.73
N LEU A 40 1.96 0.22 5.79
CA LEU A 40 3.17 -0.60 5.95
C LEU A 40 4.08 -0.06 7.06
N GLU A 41 4.26 1.26 7.16
CA GLU A 41 5.08 1.92 8.19
C GLU A 41 4.49 1.78 9.60
N MET A 42 3.17 1.78 9.74
CA MET A 42 2.49 1.57 11.03
C MET A 42 2.73 0.16 11.61
N GLU A 43 3.16 -0.81 10.80
CA GLU A 43 3.46 -2.18 11.25
C GLU A 43 4.92 -2.40 11.61
N GLU A 44 5.83 -1.48 11.22
CA GLU A 44 7.26 -1.56 11.52
C GLU A 44 7.64 -0.90 12.85
N ASN A 45 6.71 -0.18 13.51
CA ASN A 45 6.86 0.47 14.83
C ASN A 45 6.12 -0.28 15.94
#